data_AF-A0A060CIE8-F1
#
_entry.id   AF-A0A060CIE8-F1
#
_cell.length_a   1.000
_cell.length_b   1.000
_cell.length_c   1.000
_cell.angle_alpha   90.00
_cell.angle_beta   90.00
_cell.angle_gamma   90.00
#
_symmetry.space_group_name_H-M   'P 1'
#
loop_
_entity.id
_entity.type
_entity.pdbx_description
1 polymer ?
#
loop_
_entity_poly.entity_id
_entity_poly.type
_entity_poly.pdbx_seq_one_letter_code
_entity_poly.pdbx_strand_id
1 'polypeptide(L)'
;ELIGDFNGWLAGKNPMRRVDPLGLWEVNMPMAECGQRYKYHLQGQDGFWRDKADPVGFLMEKAPGSCSLVYDLGGYEFHDQDWMSQRDRNFDKAMSIYEMHIGSWRGKEGNYLVRYEDLADALIKYCHDMGYTHVEFMPLTSYPYDGSWGYQATGYFAAD
;
A
#
# COMPACT_ATOMS: atom_id res chain seq x y z
N GLU A 1 -16.13 -15.20 -3.43
CA GLU A 1 -16.12 -15.51 -1.99
C GLU A 1 -14.82 -15.03 -1.37
N LEU A 2 -14.74 -14.97 -0.05
CA LEU A 2 -13.55 -14.49 0.64
C LEU A 2 -12.74 -15.69 1.17
N ILE A 3 -11.43 -15.72 0.90
CA ILE A 3 -10.50 -16.71 1.44
C ILE A 3 -9.34 -16.01 2.14
N GLY A 4 -8.80 -16.61 3.20
CA GLY A 4 -7.69 -16.01 3.94
C GLY A 4 -7.26 -16.84 5.14
N ASP A 5 -6.35 -16.29 5.94
CA ASP A 5 -5.80 -16.98 7.11
C ASP A 5 -6.91 -17.37 8.11
N PHE A 6 -7.92 -16.52 8.33
CA PHE A 6 -9.06 -16.77 9.25
C PHE A 6 -9.93 -17.99 8.89
N ASN A 7 -9.89 -18.48 7.66
CA ASN A 7 -10.64 -19.68 7.25
C ASN A 7 -9.73 -20.83 6.77
N GLY A 8 -8.42 -20.69 6.94
CA GLY A 8 -7.43 -21.66 6.48
C GLY A 8 -7.34 -21.78 4.95
N TRP A 9 -7.67 -20.70 4.22
CA TRP A 9 -7.66 -20.65 2.75
C TRP A 9 -8.64 -21.63 2.09
N LEU A 10 -9.73 -21.98 2.77
CA LEU A 10 -10.70 -22.95 2.29
C LEU A 10 -11.85 -22.27 1.53
N ALA A 11 -11.90 -22.51 0.21
CA ALA A 11 -13.01 -22.14 -0.66
C ALA A 11 -14.33 -22.83 -0.24
N GLY A 12 -15.47 -22.22 -0.57
CA GLY A 12 -16.83 -22.68 -0.29
C GLY A 12 -17.37 -22.32 1.10
N LYS A 13 -16.54 -21.75 1.99
CA LYS A 13 -16.94 -21.46 3.38
C LYS A 13 -17.49 -20.06 3.61
N ASN A 14 -17.13 -19.09 2.77
CA ASN A 14 -17.40 -17.68 3.02
C ASN A 14 -17.92 -16.97 1.75
N PRO A 15 -19.09 -17.38 1.22
CA PRO A 15 -19.68 -16.75 0.04
C PRO A 15 -19.99 -15.27 0.32
N MET A 16 -19.71 -14.44 -0.67
CA MET A 16 -20.08 -13.02 -0.62
C MET A 16 -21.48 -12.85 -1.19
N ARG A 17 -22.23 -11.89 -0.64
CA ARG A 17 -23.54 -11.49 -1.14
C ARG A 17 -23.38 -10.34 -2.12
N ARG A 18 -23.97 -10.44 -3.30
CA ARG A 18 -24.14 -9.29 -4.19
C ARG A 18 -25.14 -8.32 -3.58
N VAL A 19 -24.74 -7.08 -3.37
CA VAL A 19 -25.57 -6.04 -2.74
C VAL A 19 -26.11 -5.01 -3.71
N ASP A 20 -25.55 -4.95 -4.93
CA ASP A 20 -25.96 -4.00 -5.95
C ASP A 20 -25.88 -4.61 -7.39
N PRO A 21 -26.81 -4.27 -8.31
CA PRO A 21 -26.80 -4.76 -9.69
C PRO A 21 -25.60 -4.31 -10.52
N LEU A 22 -24.82 -3.31 -10.12
CA LEU A 22 -23.56 -2.90 -10.75
C LEU A 22 -22.36 -3.77 -10.35
N GLY A 23 -22.55 -4.75 -9.46
CA GLY A 23 -21.54 -5.77 -9.17
C GLY A 23 -20.75 -5.52 -7.89
N LEU A 24 -21.32 -4.83 -6.90
CA LEU A 24 -20.76 -4.77 -5.55
C LEU A 24 -21.10 -6.06 -4.78
N TRP A 25 -20.08 -6.62 -4.12
CA TRP A 25 -20.17 -7.82 -3.30
C TRP A 25 -19.66 -7.53 -1.90
N GLU A 26 -20.32 -8.12 -0.89
CA GLU A 26 -20.03 -7.89 0.52
C GLU A 26 -20.01 -9.21 1.29
N VAL A 27 -19.15 -9.31 2.30
CA VAL A 27 -19.21 -10.31 3.36
C VAL A 27 -18.74 -9.68 4.67
N ASN A 28 -19.39 -10.04 5.78
CA ASN A 28 -18.89 -9.72 7.10
C ASN A 28 -18.04 -10.91 7.60
N MET A 29 -16.80 -10.63 8.04
CA MET A 29 -15.88 -11.64 8.55
C MET A 29 -15.47 -11.33 10.01
N PRO A 30 -16.27 -11.71 11.01
CA PRO A 30 -15.99 -11.38 12.42
C PRO A 30 -14.69 -11.97 12.97
N MET A 31 -14.22 -13.06 12.35
CA MET A 31 -13.00 -13.78 12.74
C MET A 31 -11.73 -13.18 12.12
N ALA A 32 -11.87 -12.18 11.24
CA ALA A 32 -10.73 -11.55 10.57
C ALA A 32 -10.04 -10.57 11.53
N GLU A 33 -8.71 -10.66 11.61
CA GLU A 33 -7.87 -9.81 12.45
C GLU A 33 -6.86 -9.03 11.62
N CYS A 34 -6.44 -7.87 12.11
CA CYS A 34 -5.39 -7.06 11.48
C CYS A 34 -4.10 -7.89 11.29
N GLY A 35 -3.46 -7.76 10.13
CA GLY A 35 -2.30 -8.53 9.71
C GLY A 35 -2.61 -9.86 9.03
N GLN A 36 -3.83 -10.38 9.11
CA GLN A 36 -4.19 -11.61 8.40
C GLN A 36 -4.30 -11.37 6.90
N ARG A 37 -3.83 -12.35 6.12
CA ARG A 37 -3.85 -12.31 4.66
C ARG A 37 -5.18 -12.79 4.13
N TYR A 38 -5.60 -12.21 3.01
CA TYR A 38 -6.81 -12.60 2.30
C TYR A 38 -6.71 -12.35 0.80
N LYS A 39 -7.62 -13.01 0.07
CA LYS A 39 -7.90 -12.78 -1.36
C LYS A 39 -9.39 -12.95 -1.63
N TYR A 40 -9.84 -12.38 -2.74
CA TYR A 40 -11.13 -12.70 -3.33
C TYR A 40 -10.98 -13.93 -4.23
N HIS A 41 -11.68 -15.02 -3.90
CA HIS A 41 -11.82 -16.20 -4.75
C HIS A 41 -13.05 -16.01 -5.64
N LEU A 42 -12.82 -15.80 -6.93
CA LEU A 42 -13.82 -15.31 -7.88
C LEU A 42 -14.02 -16.30 -9.02
N GLN A 43 -15.28 -16.60 -9.35
CA GLN A 43 -15.62 -17.32 -10.58
C GLN A 43 -15.90 -16.30 -11.69
N GLY A 44 -15.15 -16.38 -12.78
CA GLY A 44 -15.43 -15.59 -13.97
C GLY A 44 -16.66 -16.10 -14.72
N GLN A 45 -17.19 -15.29 -15.64
CA GLN A 45 -18.27 -15.71 -16.56
C GLN A 45 -17.83 -16.86 -17.47
N ASP A 46 -16.52 -17.03 -17.64
CA ASP A 46 -15.89 -18.15 -18.34
C ASP A 46 -15.89 -19.45 -17.53
N GLY A 47 -16.45 -19.45 -16.32
CA GLY A 47 -16.53 -20.60 -15.41
C GLY A 47 -15.25 -20.87 -14.62
N PHE A 48 -14.15 -20.15 -14.91
CA PHE A 48 -12.86 -20.36 -14.25
C PHE A 48 -12.77 -19.58 -12.94
N TRP A 49 -12.24 -20.24 -11.91
CA TRP A 49 -11.95 -19.64 -10.61
C TRP A 49 -10.56 -18.99 -10.58
N ARG A 50 -10.46 -17.83 -9.95
CA ARG A 50 -9.22 -17.05 -9.81
C ARG A 50 -9.16 -16.38 -8.44
N ASP A 51 -7.96 -16.32 -7.89
CA ASP A 51 -7.69 -15.57 -6.67
C ASP A 51 -7.15 -14.19 -7.01
N LYS A 52 -7.76 -13.15 -6.44
CA LYS A 52 -7.38 -11.76 -6.66
C LYS A 52 -7.07 -11.07 -5.34
N ALA A 53 -6.00 -10.30 -5.33
CA ALA A 53 -5.76 -9.30 -4.30
C ALA A 53 -6.92 -8.29 -4.30
N ASP A 54 -7.11 -7.62 -3.17
CA ASP A 54 -8.08 -6.56 -3.03
C ASP A 54 -7.63 -5.30 -3.81
N PRO A 55 -8.42 -4.82 -4.80
CA PRO A 55 -8.09 -3.58 -5.51
C PRO A 55 -8.01 -2.35 -4.60
N VAL A 56 -8.67 -2.39 -3.44
CA VAL A 56 -8.72 -1.31 -2.44
C VAL A 56 -8.14 -1.74 -1.09
N GLY A 57 -7.31 -2.80 -1.06
CA GLY A 57 -6.62 -3.23 0.14
C GLY A 57 -5.54 -2.22 0.57
N PHE A 58 -5.44 -1.95 1.87
CA PHE A 58 -4.53 -0.94 2.43
C PHE A 58 -3.12 -1.46 2.73
N LEU A 59 -2.94 -2.77 2.75
CA LEU A 59 -1.64 -3.42 2.92
C LEU A 59 -1.57 -4.68 2.05
N MET A 60 -0.38 -4.98 1.54
CA MET A 60 -0.13 -6.15 0.69
C MET A 60 1.11 -6.91 1.15
N GLU A 61 1.15 -8.21 0.86
CA GLU A 61 2.39 -8.97 1.02
C GLU A 61 3.47 -8.41 0.09
N LYS A 62 4.72 -8.42 0.55
CA LYS A 62 5.87 -8.15 -0.32
C LYS A 62 5.98 -9.20 -1.41
N ALA A 63 6.43 -8.78 -2.60
CA ALA A 63 6.72 -9.68 -3.69
C ALA A 63 7.69 -10.80 -3.25
N PRO A 64 7.51 -12.06 -3.71
CA PRO A 64 6.53 -12.52 -4.69
C PRO A 64 5.13 -12.84 -4.12
N GLY A 65 4.88 -12.51 -2.85
CA GLY A 65 3.54 -12.56 -2.26
C GLY A 65 2.54 -11.68 -3.02
N SER A 66 1.26 -11.98 -2.86
CA SER A 66 0.19 -11.28 -3.60
C SER A 66 -1.13 -11.21 -2.85
N CYS A 67 -1.14 -11.55 -1.57
CA CYS A 67 -2.31 -11.38 -0.73
C CYS A 67 -2.44 -9.92 -0.29
N SER A 68 -3.67 -9.46 -0.14
CA SER A 68 -3.96 -8.29 0.68
C SER A 68 -3.92 -8.68 2.15
N LEU A 69 -3.61 -7.74 3.02
CA LEU A 69 -3.67 -7.92 4.46
C LEU A 69 -4.77 -7.04 5.03
N VAL A 70 -5.52 -7.59 5.99
CA VAL A 70 -6.45 -6.79 6.80
C VAL A 70 -5.60 -5.76 7.55
N TYR A 71 -5.95 -4.49 7.42
CA TYR A 71 -5.16 -3.42 8.04
C TYR A 71 -6.08 -2.33 8.60
N ASP A 72 -5.77 -1.88 9.81
CA ASP A 72 -6.47 -0.79 10.48
C ASP A 72 -5.70 0.52 10.28
N LEU A 73 -6.34 1.50 9.64
CA LEU A 73 -5.75 2.82 9.38
C LEU A 73 -5.80 3.76 10.59
N GLY A 74 -6.54 3.43 11.65
CA GLY A 74 -6.76 4.30 12.80
C GLY A 74 -5.58 4.44 13.77
N GLY A 75 -4.48 3.71 13.56
CA GLY A 75 -3.39 3.56 14.53
C GLY A 75 -2.35 4.69 14.58
N TYR A 76 -2.36 5.65 13.65
CA TYR A 76 -1.33 6.70 13.57
C TYR A 76 -1.87 8.09 13.94
N GLU A 77 -1.19 8.76 14.88
CA GLU A 77 -1.47 10.13 15.28
C GLU A 77 -0.60 11.12 14.51
N PHE A 78 -1.24 12.01 13.74
CA PHE A 78 -0.56 13.05 12.99
C PHE A 78 -0.21 14.25 13.88
N HIS A 79 0.95 14.86 13.64
CA HIS A 79 1.47 16.02 14.38
C HIS A 79 1.78 17.22 13.46
N ASP A 80 1.19 17.25 12.27
CA ASP A 80 1.47 18.20 11.19
C ASP A 80 0.38 19.28 11.01
N GLN A 81 -0.46 19.50 12.02
CA GLN A 81 -1.62 20.40 11.93
C GLN A 81 -1.22 21.83 11.56
N ASP A 82 -0.13 22.34 12.15
CA ASP A 82 0.37 23.68 11.85
C ASP A 82 0.79 23.81 10.38
N TRP A 83 1.51 22.82 9.85
CA TRP A 83 1.92 22.77 8.44
C TRP A 83 0.71 22.69 7.51
N MET A 84 -0.23 21.78 7.81
CA MET A 84 -1.43 21.58 7.01
C MET A 84 -2.33 22.80 6.97
N SER A 85 -2.40 23.58 8.06
CA SER A 85 -3.19 24.82 8.12
C SER A 85 -2.62 25.96 7.27
N GLN A 86 -1.30 25.94 7.02
CA GLN A 86 -0.58 26.97 6.26
C GLN A 86 -0.33 26.58 4.80
N ARG A 87 -0.50 25.30 4.45
CA ARG A 87 -0.24 24.77 3.12
C ARG A 87 -1.21 25.36 2.09
N ASP A 88 -0.66 25.96 1.04
CA ASP A 88 -1.41 26.45 -0.12
C ASP A 88 -0.88 25.82 -1.42
N ARG A 89 -1.28 26.35 -2.57
CA ARG A 89 -0.83 25.85 -3.89
C ARG A 89 0.64 26.14 -4.19
N ASN A 90 1.31 26.99 -3.39
CA ASN A 90 2.74 27.23 -3.45
C ASN A 90 3.24 27.75 -4.83
N PHE A 91 2.42 28.48 -5.60
CA PHE A 91 2.78 28.97 -6.94
C PHE A 91 3.75 30.15 -6.94
N ASP A 92 3.84 30.88 -5.83
CA ASP A 92 4.59 32.12 -5.65
C ASP A 92 5.76 31.98 -4.65
N LYS A 93 6.12 30.74 -4.31
CA LYS A 93 7.15 30.40 -3.32
C LYS A 93 8.26 29.55 -3.96
N ALA A 94 9.41 29.49 -3.29
CA ALA A 94 10.55 28.72 -3.79
C ALA A 94 10.26 27.21 -3.86
N MET A 95 10.54 26.61 -5.01
CA MET A 95 10.36 25.17 -5.24
C MET A 95 11.68 24.55 -5.70
N SER A 96 12.28 23.77 -4.81
CA SER A 96 13.46 22.95 -5.09
C SER A 96 13.14 21.52 -4.64
N ILE A 97 13.04 20.61 -5.61
CA ILE A 97 12.55 19.25 -5.41
C ILE A 97 13.73 18.29 -5.42
N TYR A 98 13.82 17.44 -4.40
CA TYR A 98 14.70 16.27 -4.39
C TYR A 98 13.89 15.04 -4.83
N GLU A 99 14.06 14.62 -6.07
CA GLU A 99 13.46 13.39 -6.59
C GLU A 99 14.24 12.16 -6.11
N MET A 100 13.54 11.11 -5.68
CA MET A 100 14.19 9.89 -5.20
C MET A 100 13.37 8.61 -5.37
N HIS A 101 14.09 7.50 -5.53
CA HIS A 101 13.58 6.15 -5.33
C HIS A 101 13.91 5.67 -3.90
N ILE A 102 12.89 5.42 -3.08
CA ILE A 102 13.11 5.14 -1.65
C ILE A 102 13.90 3.84 -1.41
N GLY A 103 13.63 2.79 -2.20
CA GLY A 103 14.28 1.49 -2.06
C GLY A 103 15.76 1.47 -2.43
N SER A 104 16.28 2.52 -3.08
CA SER A 104 17.68 2.61 -3.50
C SER A 104 18.42 3.84 -2.99
N TRP A 105 17.77 4.70 -2.19
CA TRP A 105 18.37 5.94 -1.70
C TRP A 105 19.52 5.69 -0.72
N ARG A 106 19.30 4.80 0.25
CA ARG A 106 20.29 4.44 1.26
C ARG A 106 20.23 2.94 1.53
N GLY A 107 20.90 2.18 0.67
CA GLY A 107 21.13 0.75 0.93
C GLY A 107 22.07 0.58 2.11
N LYS A 108 21.78 -0.35 3.03
CA LYS A 108 22.86 -1.01 3.78
C LYS A 108 23.64 -1.84 2.76
N GLU A 109 24.96 -1.95 2.90
CA GLU A 109 25.76 -2.90 2.13
C GLU A 109 25.05 -4.27 2.11
N GLY A 110 24.46 -4.62 0.96
CA GLY A 110 23.75 -5.89 0.75
C GLY A 110 22.30 -6.01 1.26
N ASN A 111 21.66 -4.96 1.81
CA ASN A 111 20.24 -5.02 2.19
C ASN A 111 19.45 -3.80 1.75
N TYR A 112 18.56 -4.02 0.78
CA TYR A 112 17.67 -3.03 0.16
C TYR A 112 16.28 -2.96 0.82
N LEU A 113 16.01 -3.83 1.79
CA LEU A 113 14.77 -3.78 2.57
C LEU A 113 14.94 -2.81 3.73
N VAL A 114 14.54 -1.57 3.50
CA VAL A 114 14.56 -0.52 4.52
C VAL A 114 13.14 -0.12 4.85
N ARG A 115 12.77 -0.13 6.14
CA ARG A 115 11.46 0.35 6.57
C ARG A 115 11.44 1.88 6.47
N TYR A 116 10.29 2.46 6.20
CA TYR A 116 10.12 3.92 6.19
C TYR A 116 10.66 4.59 7.46
N GLU A 117 10.41 3.97 8.62
CA GLU A 117 10.91 4.39 9.94
C GLU A 117 12.44 4.46 10.01
N ASP A 118 13.14 3.55 9.34
CA ASP A 118 14.61 3.47 9.38
C ASP A 118 15.25 4.55 8.47
N LEU A 119 14.49 5.11 7.52
CA LEU A 119 14.95 6.15 6.59
C LEU A 119 14.56 7.56 7.01
N ALA A 120 13.46 7.73 7.72
CA ALA A 120 12.83 9.03 7.97
C ALA A 120 13.81 10.08 8.51
N ASP A 121 14.46 9.80 9.65
CA ASP A 121 15.39 10.74 10.30
C ASP A 121 16.56 11.12 9.39
N ALA A 122 17.12 10.13 8.69
CA ALA A 122 18.25 10.33 7.80
C ALA A 122 17.87 11.19 6.57
N LEU A 123 16.74 10.87 5.95
CA LEU A 123 16.28 11.55 4.75
C LEU A 123 15.88 12.99 5.07
N ILE A 124 15.10 13.19 6.14
CA ILE A 124 14.67 14.53 6.58
C ILE A 124 15.89 15.40 6.87
N LYS A 125 16.88 14.88 7.62
CA LYS A 125 18.11 15.60 7.91
C LYS A 125 18.86 15.98 6.63
N TYR A 126 19.05 15.02 5.72
CA TYR A 126 19.75 15.27 4.46
C TYR A 126 19.06 16.35 3.62
N CYS A 127 17.74 16.26 3.44
CA CYS A 127 16.98 17.23 2.66
C CYS A 127 17.04 18.64 3.28
N HIS A 128 16.99 18.72 4.62
CA HIS A 128 17.11 19.97 5.34
C HIS A 128 18.52 20.59 5.21
N ASP A 129 19.58 19.80 5.40
CA ASP A 129 20.97 20.27 5.28
C ASP A 129 21.28 20.79 3.86
N MET A 130 20.68 20.17 2.84
CA MET A 130 20.83 20.54 1.42
C MET A 130 19.92 21.69 0.99
N GLY A 131 18.96 22.10 1.82
CA GLY A 131 18.05 23.22 1.53
C GLY A 131 16.98 22.93 0.48
N TYR A 132 16.57 21.67 0.30
CA TYR A 132 15.42 21.34 -0.54
C TYR A 132 14.12 21.77 0.14
N THR A 133 13.13 22.18 -0.65
CA THR A 133 11.82 22.56 -0.12
C THR A 133 10.79 21.43 -0.21
N HIS A 134 11.01 20.46 -1.11
CA HIS A 134 10.12 19.33 -1.35
C HIS A 134 10.92 18.06 -1.64
N VAL A 135 10.28 16.91 -1.39
CA VAL A 135 10.75 15.59 -1.83
C VAL A 135 9.71 15.03 -2.80
N GLU A 136 10.16 14.54 -3.94
CA GLU A 136 9.31 13.80 -4.89
C GLU A 136 9.71 12.34 -4.86
N PHE A 137 8.78 11.48 -4.48
CA PHE A 137 9.00 10.05 -4.49
C PHE A 137 8.59 9.48 -5.85
N MET A 138 9.45 8.62 -6.41
CA MET A 138 9.00 7.61 -7.36
C MET A 138 7.86 6.78 -6.72
N PRO A 139 6.98 6.12 -7.52
CA PRO A 139 5.75 5.54 -7.00
C PRO A 139 5.96 4.65 -5.78
N LEU A 140 5.23 4.96 -4.71
CA LEU A 140 5.24 4.22 -3.44
C LEU A 140 4.13 3.15 -3.38
N THR A 141 3.25 3.06 -4.36
CA THR A 141 2.16 2.08 -4.38
C THR A 141 2.70 0.68 -4.55
N SER A 142 2.09 -0.35 -3.94
CA SER A 142 2.59 -1.72 -4.05
C SER A 142 2.72 -2.21 -5.50
N TYR A 143 3.89 -2.77 -5.81
CA TYR A 143 4.27 -3.25 -7.13
C TYR A 143 5.01 -4.60 -7.04
N PRO A 144 4.89 -5.49 -8.03
CA PRO A 144 5.45 -6.84 -7.95
C PRO A 144 6.90 -6.96 -8.44
N TYR A 145 7.46 -5.90 -9.05
CA TYR A 145 8.76 -5.95 -9.72
C TYR A 145 9.60 -4.69 -9.49
N ASP A 146 10.71 -4.83 -8.76
CA ASP A 146 11.65 -3.74 -8.43
C ASP A 146 12.20 -3.02 -9.66
N GLY A 147 12.43 -3.75 -10.76
CA GLY A 147 12.92 -3.16 -12.01
C GLY A 147 11.91 -2.24 -12.71
N SER A 148 10.67 -2.17 -12.22
CA SER A 148 9.68 -1.19 -12.68
C SER A 148 9.80 0.16 -11.98
N TRP A 149 10.60 0.25 -10.91
CA TRP A 149 10.71 1.43 -10.02
C TRP A 149 9.36 1.94 -9.50
N GLY A 150 8.40 1.03 -9.37
CA GLY A 150 7.03 1.31 -8.92
C GLY A 150 6.04 1.73 -10.02
N TYR A 151 6.48 1.91 -11.27
CA TYR A 151 5.57 2.31 -12.35
C TYR A 151 4.62 1.19 -12.81
N GLN A 152 4.83 -0.06 -12.40
CA GLN A 152 3.94 -1.20 -12.67
C GLN A 152 3.14 -1.57 -11.41
N ALA A 153 2.36 -0.63 -10.89
CA ALA A 153 1.58 -0.81 -9.68
C ALA A 153 0.48 -1.87 -9.81
N THR A 154 0.25 -2.61 -8.73
CA THR A 154 -0.85 -3.56 -8.58
C THR A 154 -1.72 -3.30 -7.35
N GLY A 155 -1.18 -2.63 -6.32
CA GLY A 155 -1.90 -2.20 -5.12
C GLY A 155 -1.93 -0.69 -5.00
N TYR A 156 -2.91 -0.04 -5.62
CA TYR A 156 -3.00 1.43 -5.66
C TYR A 156 -3.32 2.09 -4.32
N PHE A 157 -3.89 1.34 -3.37
CA PHE A 157 -4.27 1.83 -2.05
C PHE A 157 -3.34 1.35 -0.93
N ALA A 158 -2.26 0.64 -1.27
CA ALA A 158 -1.26 0.15 -0.34
C ALA A 158 0.10 0.76 -0.67
N ALA A 159 0.78 1.29 0.33
CA ALA A 159 2.20 1.65 0.20
C ALA A 159 3.06 0.37 0.24
N ASP A 160 4.08 0.30 -0.61
CA ASP A 160 5.01 -0.83 -0.67
C ASP A 160 5.94 -0.86 0.53
#